data_AF-A0A3G5UF86-F1
#
_entry.id   AF-A0A3G5UF86-F1
#
_cell.length_a   1.000
_cell.length_b   1.000
_cell.length_c   1.000
_cell.angle_alpha   90.00
_cell.angle_beta   90.00
_cell.angle_gamma   90.00
#
_symmetry.space_group_name_H-M   'P 1'
#
loop_
_entity.id
_entity.type
_entity.pdbx_description
1 polymer ?
#
loop_
_entity_poly.entity_id
_entity_poly.type
_entity_poly.pdbx_seq_one_letter_code
_entity_poly.pdbx_strand_id
1 'polypeptide(L)' 'MGTIVCQDCEGTIAHFEDEKVTVLYGKCGSCGCDHTEHTNAQ' A
#
# COMPACT_ATOMS: atom_id res chain seq x y z
N MET A 1 -9.15 2.77 11.68
CA MET A 1 -9.02 3.33 10.31
C MET A 1 -7.62 3.03 9.83
N GLY A 2 -7.52 2.24 8.77
CA GLY A 2 -6.26 1.88 8.14
C GLY A 2 -5.96 2.72 6.90
N THR A 3 -4.67 2.85 6.57
CA THR A 3 -4.19 3.56 5.39
C THR A 3 -3.12 2.75 4.70
N ILE A 4 -3.19 2.69 3.37
CA ILE A 4 -2.19 2.06 2.51
C ILE A 4 -1.36 3.17 1.88
N VAL A 5 -0.06 3.15 2.11
CA VAL A 5 0.90 4.17 1.64
C VAL A 5 1.86 3.54 0.65
N CYS A 6 2.26 4.30 -0.36
CA CYS A 6 3.28 3.89 -1.31
C CYS A 6 4.64 3.88 -0.63
N GLN A 7 5.38 2.79 -0.79
CA GLN A 7 6.71 2.62 -0.21
C GLN A 7 7.77 3.52 -0.87
N ASP A 8 7.55 3.96 -2.12
CA ASP A 8 8.56 4.72 -2.89
C ASP A 8 8.30 6.22 -2.92
N CYS A 9 7.04 6.63 -3.10
CA CYS A 9 6.66 8.04 -3.20
C CYS A 9 5.96 8.58 -1.96
N GLU A 10 5.77 7.73 -0.92
CA GLU A 10 5.05 8.06 0.32
C GLU A 10 3.62 8.59 0.11
N GLY A 11 3.09 8.42 -1.11
CA GLY A 11 1.74 8.81 -1.48
C GLY A 11 0.70 7.86 -0.88
N THR A 12 -0.43 8.40 -0.45
CA THR A 12 -1.55 7.55 0.01
C THR A 12 -2.20 6.85 -1.17
N ILE A 13 -2.25 5.52 -1.12
CA ILE A 13 -2.85 4.66 -2.13
C ILE A 13 -4.35 4.47 -1.85
N ALA A 14 -4.70 4.13 -0.60
CA ALA A 14 -6.09 3.88 -0.21
C ALA A 14 -6.28 4.00 1.30
N HIS A 15 -7.53 4.15 1.73
CA HIS A 15 -7.95 4.01 3.12
C HIS A 15 -8.90 2.82 3.26
N PHE A 16 -8.87 2.16 4.43
CA PHE A 16 -9.79 1.08 4.76
C PHE A 16 -10.29 1.24 6.19
N GLU A 17 -11.50 0.76 6.45
CA GLU A 17 -12.00 0.72 7.82
C GLU A 17 -11.42 -0.50 8.53
N ASP A 18 -10.78 -0.22 9.66
CA ASP A 18 -10.16 -1.20 10.54
C ASP A 18 -10.41 -0.77 11.97
N GLU A 19 -10.59 -1.75 12.86
CA GLU A 19 -10.82 -1.49 14.28
C GLU A 19 -9.61 -0.82 14.92
N LYS A 20 -8.41 -1.10 14.40
CA LYS A 20 -7.15 -0.48 14.82
C LYS A 20 -6.64 0.51 13.77
N VAL A 21 -5.67 1.33 14.20
CA VAL A 21 -4.94 2.19 13.28
C VAL A 21 -3.80 1.37 12.70
N THR A 22 -3.93 1.04 11.42
CA THR A 22 -2.97 0.19 10.71
C THR A 22 -2.45 0.93 9.49
N VAL A 23 -1.12 1.04 9.37
CA VAL A 23 -0.48 1.57 8.17
C VAL A 23 0.16 0.42 7.42
N LEU A 24 -0.32 0.18 6.21
CA LEU A 24 0.25 -0.80 5.29
C LEU A 24 1.03 -0.08 4.22
N TYR A 25 2.07 -0.73 3.72
CA TYR A 25 2.87 -0.17 2.64
C TYR A 25 2.77 -1.04 1.39
N GLY A 26 2.52 -0.42 0.23
CA GLY A 26 2.42 -1.07 -1.07
C GLY A 26 3.13 -0.29 -2.18
N LYS A 27 2.98 -0.74 -3.42
CA LYS A 27 3.50 -0.06 -4.61
C LYS A 27 2.34 0.63 -5.36
N CYS A 28 2.54 1.87 -5.81
CA CYS A 28 1.51 2.64 -6.52
C CYS A 28 1.70 2.57 -8.04
N GLY A 29 0.62 2.36 -8.81
CA GLY A 29 0.71 2.32 -10.28
C GLY A 29 1.05 3.67 -10.93
N SER A 30 0.95 4.76 -10.18
CA SER A 30 1.09 6.14 -10.69
C SER A 30 2.53 6.64 -10.70
N CYS A 31 3.37 6.08 -9.83
CA CYS A 31 4.72 6.58 -9.56
C CYS A 31 5.80 5.78 -10.30
N GLY A 32 5.43 4.99 -11.31
CA GLY A 32 6.36 4.12 -12.05
C GLY A 32 6.86 2.93 -11.22
N CYS A 33 6.15 2.56 -10.15
CA CYS A 33 6.48 1.42 -9.29
C CYS A 33 6.03 0.07 -9.88
N ASP A 34 5.94 0.00 -11.20
CA ASP A 34 5.80 -1.23 -11.94
C ASP A 34 7.12 -1.98 -11.78
N HIS A 35 7.25 -2.76 -10.72
CA HIS A 35 8.06 -3.97 -10.71
C HIS A 35 7.66 -4.83 -9.52
N THR A 36 6.96 -5.90 -9.89
CA THR A 36 6.94 -7.21 -9.28
C THR A 36 6.05 -7.41 -8.06
N GLU A 37 4.96 -8.10 -8.37
CA GLU A 37 4.10 -8.90 -7.52
C GLU A 37 4.86 -9.52 -6.32
N HIS A 38 4.49 -9.12 -5.10
CA HIS A 38 4.68 -9.98 -3.93
C HIS A 38 3.41 -10.81 -3.76
N THR A 39 3.28 -11.89 -4.54
CA THR A 39 2.39 -12.98 -4.15
C THR A 39 3.06 -13.69 -2.98
N ASN A 40 2.68 -13.35 -1.76
CA ASN A 40 2.77 -14.33 -0.67
C ASN A 40 1.51 -15.19 -0.80
N ALA A 41 1.56 -16.15 -1.72
CA ALA A 41 0.65 -17.29 -1.72
C ALA A 41 1.03 -18.13 -0.49
N GLN A 42 0.16 -18.13 0.51
CA GLN A 42 0.21 -19.04 1.66
C GLN A 42 -0.34 -20.42 1.28
#